data_AF-A0A7C4YA84-F1
#
_entry.id   AF-A0A7C4YA84-F1
#
_cell.length_a   1.000
_cell.length_b   1.000
_cell.length_c   1.000
_cell.angle_alpha   90.00
_cell.angle_beta   90.00
_cell.angle_gamma   90.00
#
_symmetry.space_group_name_H-M   'P 1'
#
loop_
_entity.id
_entity.type
_entity.pdbx_description
1 polymer ?
#
loop_
_entity_poly.entity_id
_entity_poly.type
_entity_poly.pdbx_seq_one_letter_code
_entity_poly.pdbx_strand_id
1 'polypeptide(L)'
;MGISRFQVMAVLQAARAYLSGLPIESAKSWGLNRAIFYAAAKKGFKKTGIVKRSIKIEEEKKEIEGKFKVFHLGDEMAYAVEKEGKLFFTIGNEIQTDKDFERQIEKRFGERFENVWNEAIEILKKYDEGVLKSQRYFFETIYKPRRDELVKKWG
;
A
#
# COMPACT_ATOMS: atom_id res chain seq x y z
N MET A 1 -7.41 18.11 8.49
CA MET A 1 -7.91 17.03 7.60
C MET A 1 -7.65 15.72 8.33
N GLY A 2 -8.68 14.97 8.72
CA GLY A 2 -8.53 13.84 9.65
C GLY A 2 -7.95 12.58 9.02
N ILE A 3 -7.46 11.67 9.86
CA ILE A 3 -7.08 10.31 9.48
C ILE A 3 -8.32 9.54 9.04
N SER A 4 -8.19 8.73 7.98
CA SER A 4 -9.27 7.89 7.49
C SER A 4 -8.85 6.42 7.41
N ARG A 5 -9.82 5.54 7.20
CA ARG A 5 -9.61 4.10 6.99
C ARG A 5 -8.64 3.78 5.84
N PHE A 6 -8.46 4.71 4.89
CA PHE A 6 -7.49 4.60 3.80
C PHE A 6 -6.06 4.73 4.32
N GLN A 7 -5.75 5.74 5.15
CA GLN A 7 -4.44 5.89 5.76
C GLN A 7 -4.12 4.69 6.66
N VAL A 8 -5.09 4.24 7.46
CA VAL A 8 -4.91 3.03 8.31
C VAL A 8 -4.57 1.80 7.47
N MET A 9 -5.29 1.58 6.36
CA MET A 9 -5.01 0.47 5.45
C MET A 9 -3.59 0.56 4.88
N ALA A 10 -3.19 1.76 4.42
CA ALA A 10 -1.89 1.96 3.81
C ALA A 10 -0.74 1.67 4.78
N VAL A 11 -0.82 2.17 6.01
CA VAL A 11 0.19 1.92 7.05
C VAL A 11 0.28 0.44 7.40
N LEU A 12 -0.85 -0.21 7.67
CA LEU A 12 -0.84 -1.63 8.05
C LEU A 12 -0.33 -2.53 6.92
N GLN A 13 -0.69 -2.26 5.66
CA GLN A 13 -0.18 -3.03 4.52
C GLN A 13 1.31 -2.77 4.28
N ALA A 14 1.79 -1.54 4.47
CA ALA A 14 3.22 -1.24 4.39
C ALA A 14 4.00 -1.97 5.50
N ALA A 15 3.53 -1.93 6.75
CA ALA A 15 4.16 -2.65 7.85
C ALA A 15 4.16 -4.18 7.62
N ARG A 16 3.08 -4.73 7.06
CA ARG A 16 2.97 -6.14 6.66
C ARG A 16 4.03 -6.52 5.62
N ALA A 17 4.19 -5.71 4.58
CA ALA A 17 5.20 -5.91 3.54
C ALA A 17 6.62 -5.82 4.09
N TYR A 18 6.87 -4.84 4.96
CA TYR A 18 8.16 -4.69 5.64
C TYR A 18 8.51 -5.92 6.48
N LEU A 19 7.57 -6.41 7.30
CA LEU A 19 7.74 -7.63 8.09
C LEU A 19 7.91 -8.90 7.22
N SER A 20 7.46 -8.86 5.97
CA SER A 20 7.66 -9.94 5.00
C SER A 20 9.02 -9.87 4.27
N GLY A 21 9.88 -8.91 4.65
CA GLY A 21 11.24 -8.77 4.13
C GLY A 21 11.41 -7.74 3.01
N LEU A 22 10.39 -6.94 2.69
CA LEU A 22 10.57 -5.87 1.70
C LEU A 22 11.39 -4.71 2.29
N PRO A 23 12.30 -4.12 1.50
CA PRO A 23 12.88 -2.82 1.84
C PRO A 23 11.79 -1.78 2.13
N ILE A 24 12.06 -0.83 3.03
CA ILE A 24 11.05 0.10 3.53
C ILE A 24 10.38 0.91 2.41
N GLU A 25 11.10 1.27 1.37
CA GLU A 25 10.58 2.02 0.22
C GLU A 25 9.60 1.18 -0.60
N SER A 26 9.95 -0.08 -0.85
CA SER A 26 9.07 -1.05 -1.51
C SER A 26 7.85 -1.39 -0.66
N ALA A 27 8.02 -1.46 0.66
CA ALA A 27 6.93 -1.70 1.60
C ALA A 27 5.93 -0.53 1.62
N LYS A 28 6.41 0.72 1.65
CA LYS A 28 5.56 1.93 1.51
C LYS A 28 4.81 1.94 0.17
N SER A 29 5.52 1.63 -0.92
CA SER A 29 4.90 1.47 -2.24
C SER A 29 3.78 0.43 -2.24
N TRP A 30 4.02 -0.75 -1.65
CA TRP A 30 3.01 -1.81 -1.49
C TRP A 30 1.80 -1.33 -0.70
N GLY A 31 2.03 -0.71 0.46
CA GLY A 31 0.97 -0.22 1.33
C GLY A 31 0.03 0.77 0.66
N LEU A 32 0.59 1.76 -0.05
CA LEU A 32 -0.19 2.71 -0.84
C LEU A 32 -0.98 1.99 -1.95
N ASN A 33 -0.32 1.13 -2.71
CA ASN A 33 -0.93 0.38 -3.80
C ASN A 33 -2.13 -0.45 -3.33
N ARG A 34 -2.01 -1.18 -2.23
CA ARG A 34 -3.10 -1.98 -1.66
C ARG A 34 -4.23 -1.11 -1.13
N ALA A 35 -3.94 -0.01 -0.47
CA ALA A 35 -4.98 0.92 -0.02
C ALA A 35 -5.82 1.47 -1.19
N ILE A 36 -5.17 1.81 -2.32
CA ILE A 36 -5.84 2.25 -3.56
C ILE A 36 -6.68 1.11 -4.14
N PHE A 37 -6.11 -0.10 -4.25
CA PHE A 37 -6.80 -1.27 -4.77
C PHE A 37 -8.10 -1.57 -4.01
N TYR A 38 -8.06 -1.63 -2.67
CA TYR A 38 -9.26 -1.87 -1.86
C TYR A 38 -10.27 -0.74 -1.92
N ALA A 39 -9.80 0.52 -1.98
CA ALA A 39 -10.68 1.67 -2.13
C ALA A 39 -11.43 1.63 -3.48
N ALA A 40 -10.75 1.21 -4.55
CA ALA A 40 -11.36 1.01 -5.87
C ALA A 40 -12.33 -0.18 -5.87
N ALA A 41 -11.93 -1.33 -5.33
CA ALA A 41 -12.77 -2.53 -5.27
C ALA A 41 -14.09 -2.27 -4.54
N LYS A 42 -14.07 -1.50 -3.44
CA LYS A 42 -15.27 -1.16 -2.67
C LYS A 42 -16.28 -0.31 -3.45
N LYS A 43 -15.84 0.56 -4.36
CA LYS A 43 -16.74 1.43 -5.15
C LYS A 43 -17.42 0.66 -6.31
N GLY A 44 -17.19 -0.66 -6.38
CA GLY A 44 -17.21 -1.41 -7.63
C GLY A 44 -16.03 -0.93 -8.49
N PHE A 45 -15.37 -1.84 -9.22
CA PHE A 45 -14.55 -1.41 -10.34
C PHE A 45 -15.49 -0.79 -11.39
N LYS A 46 -16.02 0.41 -11.13
CA LYS A 46 -16.74 1.17 -12.13
C LYS A 46 -15.79 1.23 -13.31
N LYS A 47 -16.31 0.94 -14.50
CA LYS A 47 -15.69 1.27 -15.79
C LYS A 47 -15.52 2.80 -15.95
N THR A 48 -15.22 3.54 -14.89
CA THR A 48 -14.57 4.84 -14.97
C THR A 48 -13.24 4.53 -15.63
N GLY A 49 -13.17 4.91 -16.90
CA GLY A 49 -12.12 4.51 -17.81
C GLY A 49 -10.74 4.57 -17.17
N ILE A 50 -9.86 3.74 -17.70
CA ILE A 50 -8.49 4.13 -17.96
C ILE A 50 -8.58 5.55 -18.53
N VAL A 51 -8.58 6.57 -17.67
CA VAL A 51 -8.55 7.95 -18.10
C VAL A 51 -7.17 8.04 -18.72
N LYS A 52 -7.14 8.08 -20.05
CA LYS A 52 -6.03 8.67 -20.79
C LYS A 52 -5.90 10.11 -20.29
N ARG A 53 -5.28 10.30 -19.12
CA ARG A 53 -4.55 11.52 -18.80
C ARG A 53 -3.20 11.32 -19.45
N SER A 54 -3.20 11.55 -20.76
CA SER A 54 -2.09 12.23 -21.41
C SER A 54 -1.75 13.45 -20.55
N ILE A 55 -0.49 13.53 -20.13
CA ILE A 55 0.29 14.67 -19.63
C ILE A 55 1.30 14.10 -18.61
N LYS A 56 2.57 13.96 -19.05
CA LYS A 56 3.80 13.65 -18.29
C LYS A 56 4.28 12.20 -18.09
N ILE A 57 3.90 11.23 -18.92
CA ILE A 57 4.57 9.89 -18.92
C ILE A 57 5.04 9.47 -20.32
N GLU A 58 5.13 10.40 -21.28
CA GLU A 58 5.58 10.04 -22.65
C GLU A 58 7.08 9.68 -22.69
N GLU A 59 7.91 10.27 -21.83
CA GLU A 59 9.37 10.02 -21.84
C GLU A 59 9.77 8.76 -21.05
N GLU A 60 9.08 8.40 -19.97
CA GLU A 60 9.36 7.16 -19.23
C GLU A 60 8.74 5.90 -19.88
N LYS A 61 7.73 6.04 -20.75
CA LYS A 61 6.98 4.89 -21.29
C LYS A 61 7.75 3.99 -22.24
N LYS A 62 8.73 4.53 -23.00
CA LYS A 62 9.48 3.73 -23.98
C LYS A 62 10.41 2.69 -23.35
N GLU A 63 10.65 2.75 -22.03
CA GLU A 63 11.56 1.84 -21.33
C GLU A 63 10.89 0.86 -20.36
N ILE A 64 9.58 1.01 -20.09
CA ILE A 64 8.85 0.27 -19.05
C ILE A 64 8.16 -0.99 -19.60
N GLU A 65 7.91 -1.08 -20.91
CA GLU A 65 7.13 -2.17 -21.54
C GLU A 65 7.70 -3.58 -21.32
N GLY A 66 8.95 -3.73 -20.86
CA GLY A 66 9.57 -5.02 -20.48
C GLY A 66 9.84 -5.24 -18.99
N LYS A 67 9.47 -4.31 -18.08
CA LYS A 67 9.92 -4.31 -16.67
C LYS A 67 8.82 -4.66 -15.65
N PHE A 68 7.60 -4.98 -16.09
CA PHE A 68 6.54 -5.39 -15.16
C PHE A 68 6.82 -6.77 -14.57
N LYS A 69 6.98 -6.82 -13.25
CA LYS A 69 7.09 -8.04 -12.46
C LYS A 69 5.79 -8.31 -11.72
N VAL A 70 5.42 -9.58 -11.63
CA VAL A 70 4.36 -10.02 -10.72
C VAL A 70 5.04 -10.34 -9.40
N PHE A 71 4.57 -9.71 -8.32
CA PHE A 71 5.04 -9.96 -6.98
C PHE A 71 3.88 -10.50 -6.12
N HIS A 72 4.19 -11.44 -5.24
CA HIS A 72 3.25 -12.06 -4.33
C HIS A 72 3.67 -11.81 -2.88
N LEU A 73 2.77 -11.25 -2.09
CA LEU A 73 2.86 -11.26 -0.64
C LEU A 73 1.91 -12.35 -0.12
N GLY A 74 2.44 -13.57 0.01
CA GLY A 74 1.63 -14.75 0.27
C GLY A 74 0.66 -15.05 -0.86
N ASP A 75 -0.65 -14.98 -0.61
CA ASP A 75 -1.69 -15.20 -1.61
C ASP A 75 -2.10 -13.91 -2.38
N GLU A 76 -1.56 -12.75 -2.01
CA GLU A 76 -1.90 -11.46 -2.63
C GLU A 76 -0.93 -11.09 -3.75
N MET A 77 -1.43 -10.93 -4.97
CA MET A 77 -0.62 -10.47 -6.11
C MET A 77 -0.74 -8.96 -6.39
N ALA A 78 0.36 -8.37 -6.86
CA ALA A 78 0.38 -7.04 -7.47
C ALA A 78 1.43 -6.96 -8.59
N TYR A 79 1.18 -6.06 -9.54
CA TYR A 79 2.19 -5.68 -10.53
C TYR A 79 3.18 -4.69 -9.91
N ALA A 80 4.45 -4.83 -10.27
CA ALA A 80 5.53 -3.97 -9.84
C ALA A 80 6.48 -3.67 -11.00
N VAL A 81 7.28 -2.63 -10.86
CA VAL A 81 8.44 -2.34 -11.69
C VAL A 81 9.66 -2.29 -10.79
N GLU A 82 10.80 -2.74 -11.31
CA GLU A 82 12.07 -2.61 -10.60
C GLU A 82 12.78 -1.34 -11.04
N LYS A 83 13.13 -0.47 -10.09
CA LYS A 83 13.98 0.71 -10.29
C LYS A 83 15.08 0.68 -9.23
N GLU A 84 16.34 0.76 -9.67
CA GLU A 84 17.52 0.79 -8.76
C GLU A 84 17.56 -0.37 -7.75
N GLY A 85 17.18 -1.58 -8.16
CA GLY A 85 17.14 -2.77 -7.29
C GLY A 85 15.98 -2.81 -6.30
N LYS A 86 15.04 -1.84 -6.37
CA LYS A 86 13.85 -1.78 -5.52
C LYS A 86 12.58 -2.00 -6.33
N LEU A 87 11.61 -2.68 -5.72
CA LEU A 87 10.30 -2.89 -6.32
C LEU A 87 9.37 -1.72 -6.00
N PHE A 88 8.72 -1.18 -7.03
CA PHE A 88 7.65 -0.19 -6.91
C PHE A 88 6.38 -0.73 -7.55
N PHE A 89 5.30 -0.74 -6.78
CA PHE A 89 4.04 -1.35 -7.15
C PHE A 89 3.20 -0.43 -8.02
N THR A 90 2.50 -1.00 -9.00
CA THR A 90 1.74 -0.26 -10.00
C THR A 90 0.26 -0.63 -9.95
N ILE A 91 -0.59 0.34 -10.24
CA ILE A 91 -2.03 0.13 -10.42
C ILE A 91 -2.57 1.19 -11.38
N GLY A 92 -3.38 0.80 -12.36
CA GLY A 92 -3.97 1.74 -13.32
C GLY A 92 -2.93 2.52 -14.16
N ASN A 93 -1.78 1.92 -14.45
CA ASN A 93 -0.61 2.55 -15.10
C ASN A 93 0.12 3.63 -14.28
N GLU A 94 -0.19 3.76 -12.99
CA GLU A 94 0.53 4.64 -12.07
C GLU A 94 1.47 3.84 -11.18
N ILE A 95 2.74 4.23 -11.14
CA ILE A 95 3.74 3.72 -10.20
C ILE A 95 3.50 4.41 -8.86
N GLN A 96 3.37 3.63 -7.79
CA GLN A 96 3.24 4.16 -6.43
C GLN A 96 4.63 4.19 -5.80
N THR A 97 5.14 5.37 -5.49
CA THR A 97 6.47 5.52 -4.85
C THR A 97 6.37 5.66 -3.34
N ASP A 98 7.49 5.51 -2.66
CA ASP A 98 7.65 5.87 -1.25
C ASP A 98 7.37 7.38 -1.01
N LYS A 99 7.78 8.24 -1.95
CA LYS A 99 7.45 9.68 -1.91
C LYS A 99 5.95 9.95 -2.03
N ASP A 100 5.23 9.13 -2.81
CA ASP A 100 3.77 9.22 -2.87
C ASP A 100 3.13 8.77 -1.56
N PHE A 101 3.67 7.72 -0.93
CA PHE A 101 3.24 7.28 0.40
C PHE A 101 3.49 8.38 1.44
N GLU A 102 4.67 9.00 1.46
CA GLU A 102 4.99 10.13 2.33
C GLU A 102 3.96 11.26 2.17
N ARG A 103 3.74 11.68 0.91
CA ARG A 103 2.83 12.79 0.57
C ARG A 103 1.39 12.50 0.97
N GLN A 104 0.90 11.28 0.77
CA GLN A 104 -0.53 10.93 0.92
C GLN A 104 -0.87 10.36 2.30
N ILE A 105 0.10 9.73 2.96
CA ILE A 105 -0.06 8.95 4.19
C ILE A 105 0.70 9.62 5.33
N GLU A 106 2.04 9.68 5.27
CA GLU A 106 2.86 10.14 6.41
C GLU A 106 2.54 11.58 6.82
N LYS A 107 2.42 12.48 5.83
CA LYS A 107 2.06 13.89 6.07
C LYS A 107 0.69 14.08 6.72
N ARG A 108 -0.19 13.06 6.72
CA ARG A 108 -1.47 13.11 7.44
C ARG A 108 -1.30 12.89 8.94
N PHE A 109 -0.28 12.13 9.34
CA PHE A 109 0.04 11.87 10.74
C PHE A 109 1.04 12.91 11.30
N GLY A 110 1.84 13.53 10.42
CA GLY A 110 2.85 14.51 10.82
C GLY A 110 3.93 13.86 11.68
N GLU A 111 4.37 14.55 12.73
CA GLU A 111 5.39 14.07 13.68
C GLU A 111 4.99 12.77 14.39
N ARG A 112 3.69 12.46 14.44
CA ARG A 112 3.19 11.21 15.05
C ARG A 112 3.41 9.98 14.19
N PHE A 113 3.83 10.13 12.93
CA PHE A 113 3.92 9.01 12.00
C PHE A 113 4.85 7.90 12.50
N GLU A 114 5.97 8.23 13.12
CA GLU A 114 6.90 7.24 13.66
C GLU A 114 6.23 6.34 14.72
N ASN A 115 5.49 6.94 15.64
CA ASN A 115 4.72 6.20 16.65
C ASN A 115 3.65 5.32 16.01
N VAL A 116 2.95 5.83 14.99
CA VAL A 116 1.94 5.08 14.23
C VAL A 116 2.56 3.88 13.49
N TRP A 117 3.74 4.07 12.90
CA TRP A 117 4.48 3.02 12.21
C TRP A 117 4.92 1.91 13.17
N ASN A 118 5.50 2.30 14.31
CA ASN A 118 5.92 1.34 15.34
C ASN A 118 4.72 0.58 15.91
N GLU A 119 3.61 1.27 16.19
CA GLU A 119 2.38 0.61 16.65
C GLU A 119 1.84 -0.38 15.60
N ALA A 120 1.85 -0.01 14.32
CA ALA A 120 1.42 -0.90 13.25
C ALA A 120 2.28 -2.18 13.22
N ILE A 121 3.60 -2.06 13.35
CA ILE A 121 4.51 -3.22 13.45
C ILE A 121 4.16 -4.09 14.66
N GLU A 122 3.97 -3.48 15.83
CA GLU A 122 3.67 -4.21 17.07
C GLU A 122 2.28 -4.87 17.05
N ILE A 123 1.31 -4.30 16.33
CA ILE A 123 0.03 -4.98 16.08
C ILE A 123 0.25 -6.23 15.24
N LEU A 124 1.05 -6.15 14.18
CA LEU A 124 1.23 -7.24 13.22
C LEU A 124 2.08 -8.39 13.76
N LYS A 125 3.10 -8.10 14.59
CA LYS A 125 3.94 -9.13 15.24
C LYS A 125 3.17 -10.09 16.15
N LYS A 126 1.94 -9.73 16.56
CA LYS A 126 1.07 -10.59 17.39
C LYS A 126 0.41 -11.71 16.59
N TYR A 127 0.53 -11.69 15.26
CA TYR A 127 -0.07 -12.67 14.37
C TYR A 127 0.99 -13.59 13.77
N ASP A 128 0.60 -14.82 13.49
CA ASP A 128 1.46 -15.76 12.78
C ASP A 128 1.66 -15.33 11.32
N GLU A 129 2.72 -15.86 10.72
CA GLU A 129 3.08 -15.56 9.34
C GLU A 129 1.99 -16.00 8.34
N GLY A 130 1.21 -17.03 8.64
CA GLY A 130 0.11 -17.49 7.78
C GLY A 130 -1.01 -16.46 7.68
N VAL A 131 -1.40 -15.85 8.80
CA VAL A 131 -2.35 -14.72 8.82
C VAL A 131 -1.81 -13.52 8.05
N LEU A 132 -0.52 -13.21 8.20
CA LEU A 132 0.13 -12.13 7.47
C LEU A 132 0.30 -12.44 5.99
N LYS A 133 0.44 -13.70 5.56
CA LYS A 133 0.54 -14.07 4.15
C LYS A 133 -0.82 -14.18 3.47
N SER A 134 -1.91 -14.38 4.20
CA SER A 134 -3.24 -14.42 3.60
C SER A 134 -3.92 -13.04 3.55
N GLN A 135 -4.26 -12.60 2.35
CA GLN A 135 -5.04 -11.40 2.05
C GLN A 135 -6.35 -11.40 2.84
N ARG A 136 -7.08 -12.52 2.81
CA ARG A 136 -8.38 -12.65 3.48
C ARG A 136 -8.22 -12.58 4.99
N TYR A 137 -7.28 -13.34 5.58
CA TYR A 137 -7.12 -13.34 7.04
C TYR A 137 -6.56 -12.02 7.54
N PHE A 138 -5.62 -11.39 6.84
CA PHE A 138 -5.16 -10.04 7.14
C PHE A 138 -6.34 -9.06 7.18
N PHE A 139 -7.20 -9.08 6.15
CA PHE A 139 -8.34 -8.18 6.07
C PHE A 139 -9.35 -8.43 7.21
N GLU A 140 -9.79 -9.66 7.40
CA GLU A 140 -10.86 -10.01 8.34
C GLU A 140 -10.41 -9.99 9.81
N THR A 141 -9.16 -10.39 10.10
CA THR A 141 -8.67 -10.60 11.48
C THR A 141 -7.91 -9.39 12.02
N ILE A 142 -7.21 -8.67 11.14
CA ILE A 142 -6.35 -7.54 11.56
C ILE A 142 -7.02 -6.22 11.24
N TYR A 143 -7.24 -5.94 9.95
CA TYR A 143 -7.68 -4.62 9.50
C TYR A 143 -9.13 -4.33 9.89
N LYS A 144 -10.08 -5.16 9.47
CA LYS A 144 -11.53 -4.93 9.63
C LYS A 144 -11.96 -4.66 11.08
N PRO A 145 -11.51 -5.42 12.11
CA PRO A 145 -11.91 -5.18 13.49
C PRO A 145 -11.30 -3.90 14.09
N ARG A 146 -10.15 -3.44 13.58
CA ARG A 146 -9.40 -2.32 14.17
C ARG A 146 -9.48 -1.02 13.39
N ARG A 147 -9.91 -1.04 12.12
CA ARG A 147 -9.85 0.13 11.24
C ARG A 147 -10.50 1.38 11.81
N ASP A 148 -11.58 1.24 12.58
CA ASP A 148 -12.32 2.36 13.16
C ASP A 148 -11.71 2.83 14.48
N GLU A 149 -11.21 1.89 15.28
CA GLU A 149 -10.44 2.18 16.49
C GLU A 149 -9.14 2.91 16.15
N LEU A 150 -8.37 2.42 15.17
CA LEU A 150 -7.11 3.02 14.73
C LEU A 150 -7.31 4.39 14.07
N VAL A 151 -8.42 4.61 13.37
CA VAL A 151 -8.77 5.95 12.87
C VAL A 151 -8.92 6.93 14.03
N LYS A 152 -9.60 6.53 15.11
CA LYS A 152 -9.78 7.38 16.30
C LYS A 152 -8.48 7.56 17.08
N LYS A 153 -7.68 6.50 17.20
CA LYS A 153 -6.44 6.50 17.99
C LYS A 153 -5.31 7.29 17.31
N TRP A 154 -5.18 7.17 16.00
CA TRP A 154 -4.12 7.83 15.23
C TRP A 154 -4.53 9.21 14.68
N GLY A 155 -5.82 9.51 14.65
CA GLY A 155 -6.38 10.83 14.31
C GLY A 155 -6.11 11.86 15.39
#